data_AF-A0A3E5EK40-F1
#
_entry.id   AF-A0A3E5EK40-F1
#
_cell.length_a   1.000
_cell.length_b   1.000
_cell.length_c   1.000
_cell.angle_alpha   90.00
_cell.angle_beta   90.00
_cell.angle_gamma   90.00
#
_symmetry.space_group_name_H-M   'P 1'
#
loop_
_entity.id
_entity.type
_entity.pdbx_description
1 polymer ?
#
loop_
_entity_poly.entity_id
_entity_poly.type
_entity_poly.pdbx_seq_one_letter_code
_entity_poly.pdbx_strand_id
1 'polypeptide(L)' 'MKRLCPVCFAELPAQANYCPVCGKCMRNIAEQTNQYVGCVPVTTVVGVKDCAIHIGEENGLDATSTNRTT' A
#
# COMPACT_ATOMS: atom_id res chain seq x y z
N MET A 1 -16.36 -6.15 -2.02
CA MET A 1 -14.90 -6.15 -1.80
C MET A 1 -14.62 -6.59 -0.38
N LYS A 2 -13.92 -7.71 -0.19
CA LYS A 2 -13.47 -8.17 1.13
C LYS A 2 -12.05 -7.68 1.37
N ARG A 3 -11.77 -7.15 2.57
CA ARG A 3 -10.42 -6.76 3.01
C ARG A 3 -9.89 -7.82 3.96
N LEU A 4 -8.68 -8.33 3.73
CA LEU A 4 -8.03 -9.31 4.62
C LEU A 4 -6.68 -8.80 5.12
N CYS A 5 -6.33 -9.19 6.34
CA CYS A 5 -5.01 -8.91 6.89
C CYS A 5 -3.94 -9.72 6.17
N PRO A 6 -2.84 -9.10 5.67
CA PRO A 6 -1.77 -9.83 5.00
C PRO A 6 -0.91 -10.71 5.92
N VAL A 7 -1.12 -10.66 7.25
CA VAL A 7 -0.33 -11.45 8.21
C VAL A 7 -1.10 -12.61 8.80
N CYS A 8 -2.36 -12.39 9.21
CA CYS A 8 -3.17 -13.43 9.84
C CYS A 8 -4.40 -13.83 9.01
N PHE A 9 -4.59 -13.22 7.84
CA PHE A 9 -5.71 -13.47 6.92
C PHE A 9 -7.11 -13.25 7.50
N ALA A 10 -7.21 -12.67 8.70
CA ALA A 10 -8.49 -12.26 9.28
C ALA A 10 -9.16 -11.20 8.42
N GLU A 11 -10.49 -11.26 8.34
CA GLU A 11 -11.29 -10.24 7.66
C GLU A 11 -11.20 -8.91 8.41
N LEU A 12 -10.95 -7.85 7.65
CA LEU A 12 -10.76 -6.50 8.14
C LEU A 12 -12.04 -5.68 7.88
N PRO A 13 -12.50 -4.90 8.86
CA PRO A 13 -13.50 -3.87 8.63
C PRO A 13 -13.06 -2.89 7.53
N ALA A 14 -14.02 -2.34 6.79
CA ALA A 14 -13.76 -1.47 5.63
C ALA A 14 -12.81 -0.30 5.92
N GLN A 15 -12.80 0.22 7.16
CA GLN A 15 -11.98 1.38 7.57
C GLN A 15 -10.96 1.04 8.68
N ALA A 16 -10.61 -0.24 8.88
CA ALA A 16 -9.68 -0.63 9.94
C ALA A 16 -8.24 -0.13 9.67
N ASN A 17 -7.67 0.60 10.62
CA ASN A 17 -6.28 1.06 10.60
C ASN A 17 -5.32 -0.04 11.05
N TYR A 18 -5.79 -0.90 11.94
CA TYR A 18 -5.06 -2.01 12.52
C TYR A 18 -5.90 -3.26 12.37
N CYS A 19 -5.23 -4.41 12.20
CA CYS A 19 -5.90 -5.68 12.28
C CYS A 19 -6.38 -5.92 13.72
N PRO A 20 -7.67 -6.20 13.96
CA PRO A 20 -8.18 -6.46 15.31
C PRO A 20 -7.68 -7.79 15.89
N VAL A 21 -7.16 -8.69 15.04
CA VAL A 21 -6.68 -10.02 15.45
C VAL A 21 -5.20 -10.02 15.78
N CYS A 22 -4.34 -9.50 14.89
CA CYS A 22 -2.88 -9.53 15.08
C CYS A 22 -2.25 -8.16 15.40
N GLY A 23 -3.04 -7.09 15.45
CA GLY A 23 -2.57 -5.74 15.78
C GLY A 23 -1.74 -5.04 14.69
N LYS A 24 -1.48 -5.68 13.54
CA LYS A 24 -0.67 -5.07 12.48
C LYS A 24 -1.32 -3.81 11.92
N CYS A 25 -0.52 -2.76 11.70
CA CYS A 25 -0.96 -1.57 10.98
C CYS A 25 -1.21 -1.87 9.50
N MET A 26 -2.40 -1.54 9.02
CA MET A 26 -2.82 -1.68 7.63
C MET A 26 -2.53 -0.41 6.82
N ARG A 27 -2.29 0.72 7.48
CA ARG A 27 -1.83 1.97 6.87
C ARG A 27 -0.31 2.09 7.02
N ASN A 28 0.43 1.86 5.94
CA ASN A 28 1.88 2.00 5.96
C ASN A 28 2.28 3.29 5.23
N ILE A 29 3.38 3.91 5.64
CA ILE A 29 3.95 5.04 4.95
C ILE A 29 4.48 4.53 3.60
N ALA A 30 4.08 5.18 2.52
CA ALA A 30 4.67 4.96 1.22
C ALA A 30 5.88 5.90 1.11
N GLU A 31 7.07 5.31 1.09
CA GLU A 31 8.33 6.02 0.88
C GLU A 31 8.81 5.78 -0.55
N GLN A 32 9.31 6.83 -1.19
CA GLN A 32 9.95 6.76 -2.49
C GLN A 32 11.40 7.21 -2.34
N THR A 33 12.33 6.38 -2.80
CA THR A 33 13.76 6.72 -2.86
C THR A 33 14.11 7.14 -4.28
N ASN A 34 14.50 8.40 -4.43
CA ASN A 34 15.01 8.93 -5.70
C ASN A 34 16.52 8.82 -5.71
N GLN A 35 17.06 8.08 -6.67
CA GLN A 35 18.51 7.89 -6.85
C GLN A 35 18.96 8.60 -8.13
N TYR A 36 19.70 9.69 -7.97
CA TYR A 36 20.37 10.37 -9.09
C TYR A 36 21.82 9.91 -9.19
N VAL A 37 22.32 9.73 -10.42
CA VAL A 37 23.70 9.27 -10.66
C VAL A 37 24.69 10.29 -10.09
N GLY A 38 25.58 9.84 -9.20
CA GLY A 38 26.59 10.70 -8.56
C GLY A 38 26.10 11.49 -7.34
N CYS A 39 24.86 11.28 -6.88
CA CYS A 39 24.34 11.88 -5.66
C CYS A 39 23.95 10.83 -4.61
N VAL A 40 23.84 11.28 -3.35
CA VAL A 40 23.28 10.46 -2.27
C VAL A 40 21.78 10.25 -2.52
N PRO A 41 21.24 9.02 -2.36
CA PRO A 41 19.80 8.79 -2.49
C PRO A 41 19.00 9.64 -1.51
N VAL A 42 17.86 10.17 -1.99
CA VAL A 42 16.93 10.94 -1.16
C VAL A 42 15.64 10.14 -1.03
N THR A 43 15.26 9.83 0.21
CA THR A 43 13.99 9.17 0.53
C THR A 43 12.97 10.22 0.97
N THR A 44 11.81 10.24 0.32
CA THR A 44 10.70 11.12 0.67
C THR A 44 9.44 10.31 0.95
N VAL A 45 8.69 10.74 1.96
CA VAL A 45 7.34 10.22 2.23
C VAL A 45 6.39 10.77 1.18
N VAL A 46 5.78 9.88 0.39
CA VAL A 46 4.88 10.24 -0.73
C VAL A 46 3.41 9.96 -0.45
N GLY A 47 3.10 9.25 0.65
CA GLY A 47 1.71 9.04 1.06
C GLY A 47 1.53 7.94 2.09
N VAL A 48 0.29 7.47 2.22
CA VAL A 48 -0.11 6.36 3.08
C VAL A 48 -0.76 5.29 2.21
N LYS A 49 -0.18 4.09 2.18
CA LYS A 49 -0.70 2.94 1.44
C LYS A 49 -1.55 2.03 2.33
N ASP A 50 -2.66 1.54 1.79
CA ASP A 50 -3.40 0.44 2.41
C ASP A 50 -2.74 -0.89 2.05
N CYS A 51 -2.40 -1.68 3.06
CA CYS A 51 -1.72 -2.97 2.91
C CYS A 51 -2.67 -4.16 3.03
N ALA A 52 -3.98 -3.94 3.15
CA ALA A 52 -4.96 -5.02 3.16
C ALA A 52 -5.03 -5.73 1.81
N ILE A 53 -5.26 -7.05 1.84
CA ILE A 53 -5.55 -7.84 0.64
C ILE A 53 -7.02 -7.57 0.26
N HIS A 54 -7.27 -7.23 -0.99
CA HIS A 54 -8.62 -6.99 -1.51
C HIS A 54 -9.07 -8.19 -2.37
N ILE A 55 -10.25 -8.75 -2.07
CA ILE A 55 -10.84 -9.87 -2.83
C ILE A 55 -12.24 -9.48 -3.34
N GLY A 56 -12.47 -9.70 -4.64
CA GLY A 56 -13.69 -9.32 -5.37
C GLY A 56 -13.41 -8.18 -6.35
N GLU A 57 -14.03 -8.22 -7.53
CA GLU A 57 -13.69 -7.41 -8.71
C GLU A 57 -13.44 -5.92 -8.43
N GLU A 58 -12.24 -5.46 -8.82
CA GLU A 58 -12.00 -4.09 -9.25
C GLU A 58 -12.09 -4.06 -10.78
N ASN A 59 -13.27 -3.80 -11.33
CA ASN A 59 -13.31 -3.26 -12.69
C ASN A 59 -13.06 -1.76 -12.57
N GLY A 60 -11.80 -1.36 -12.39
CA GLY A 60 -11.39 0.04 -12.47
C GLY A 60 -10.24 0.45 -11.56
N LEU A 61 -9.13 0.82 -12.19
CA LEU A 61 -8.25 1.94 -11.87
C LEU A 61 -7.57 2.00 -10.49
N ASP A 62 -6.59 1.12 -10.28
CA ASP A 62 -5.32 1.51 -9.64
C ASP A 62 -4.12 1.16 -10.54
N ALA A 63 -4.23 1.54 -11.82
CA ALA A 63 -3.07 1.70 -12.69
C ALA A 63 -2.34 3.01 -12.34
N THR A 64 -1.80 3.13 -11.12
CA THR A 64 -0.67 4.04 -10.90
C THR A 64 0.62 3.32 -11.29
N SER A 65 0.63 2.78 -12.52
CA SER A 65 1.84 2.46 -13.25
C SER A 65 2.04 3.60 -14.24
N THR A 66 2.68 4.68 -13.78
CA THR A 66 3.30 5.63 -14.71
C THR A 66 4.50 4.96 -15.34
N ASN A 67 4.25 4.09 -16.32
CA ASN A 67 5.23 3.85 -17.37
C ASN A 67 5.29 5.14 -18.20
N ARG A 68 6.31 5.95 -17.91
CA ARG A 68 6.69 7.10 -18.73
C ARG A 68 7.31 6.53 -20.02
N THR A 69 6.46 6.27 -21.02
CA THR A 69 6.93 5.95 -22.36
C THR A 69 7.63 7.19 -22.92
N THR A 70 8.93 7.06 -23.18
CA THR A 70 9.72 8.06 -23.92
C THR A 70 9.78 7.62 -25.37
#